data_AF-A0A6P0T6K3-F1
#
_entry.id   AF-A0A6P0T6K3-F1
#
_cell.length_a   1.000
_cell.length_b   1.000
_cell.length_c   1.000
_cell.angle_alpha   90.00
_cell.angle_beta   90.00
_cell.angle_gamma   90.00
#
_symmetry.space_group_name_H-M   'P 1'
#
loop_
_entity.id
_entity.type
_entity.pdbx_description
1 polymer ?
#
loop_
_entity_poly.entity_id
_entity_poly.type
_entity_poly.pdbx_seq_one_letter_code
_entity_poly.pdbx_strand_id
1 'polypeptide(L)'
;DFLSATEQFFKATWELCNDLEKILLMLIALCSLEGRLSDKRYALRGIENIFSQKEIELNALETRGIIKREEQAAKATYSFASSLMEWWVVKNIQNSTETELQERQKVFLNLMSHKQAEKVKDIIRLIWKNKDEVPSIFEGIGKVIAAIPKGAIKGAIKS
;
A
#
# COMPACT_ATOMS: atom_id res chain seq x y z
N ASP A 1 -2.28 -17.37 -15.89
CA ASP A 1 -1.67 -16.09 -16.33
C ASP A 1 -0.89 -15.51 -15.17
N PHE A 2 0.34 -15.02 -15.37
CA PHE A 2 1.20 -14.50 -14.28
C PHE A 2 0.47 -13.44 -13.46
N LEU A 3 -0.15 -12.48 -14.16
CA LEU A 3 -0.93 -11.41 -13.56
C LEU A 3 -2.03 -11.95 -12.64
N SER A 4 -2.79 -12.95 -13.09
CA SER A 4 -3.87 -13.55 -12.32
C SER A 4 -3.36 -14.33 -11.09
N ALA A 5 -2.25 -15.06 -11.20
CA ALA A 5 -1.66 -15.78 -10.07
C ALA A 5 -1.06 -14.82 -9.03
N THR A 6 -0.40 -13.76 -9.50
CA THR A 6 0.18 -12.70 -8.67
C THR A 6 -0.90 -11.85 -8.00
N GLU A 7 -1.98 -11.53 -8.72
CA GLU A 7 -3.15 -10.84 -8.16
C GLU A 7 -3.86 -11.70 -7.12
N GLN A 8 -4.01 -13.01 -7.36
CA GLN A 8 -4.55 -13.95 -6.37
C GLN A 8 -3.66 -14.02 -5.12
N PHE A 9 -2.33 -14.03 -5.28
CA PHE A 9 -1.40 -14.01 -4.16
C PHE A 9 -1.53 -12.73 -3.31
N PHE A 10 -1.61 -11.55 -3.93
CA PHE A 10 -1.77 -10.30 -3.18
C PHE A 10 -3.16 -10.16 -2.58
N LYS A 11 -4.19 -10.63 -3.28
CA LYS A 11 -5.55 -10.71 -2.73
C LYS A 11 -5.60 -11.62 -1.51
N ALA A 12 -5.01 -12.81 -1.58
CA ALA A 12 -4.94 -13.72 -0.43
C ALA A 12 -4.14 -13.10 0.72
N THR A 13 -3.00 -12.46 0.42
CA THR A 13 -2.18 -11.74 1.41
C THR A 13 -2.99 -10.64 2.10
N TRP A 14 -3.76 -9.87 1.33
CA TRP A 14 -4.63 -8.81 1.86
C TRP A 14 -5.80 -9.37 2.67
N GLU A 15 -6.42 -10.46 2.26
CA GLU A 15 -7.50 -11.12 2.99
C GLU A 15 -7.01 -11.69 4.34
N LEU A 16 -5.76 -12.14 4.41
CA LEU A 16 -5.11 -12.57 5.66
C LEU A 16 -4.73 -11.40 6.57
N CYS A 17 -4.70 -10.17 6.06
CA CYS A 17 -4.43 -9.00 6.89
C CYS A 17 -5.68 -8.63 7.70
N ASN A 18 -5.48 -8.36 8.99
CA ASN A 18 -6.54 -7.76 9.81
C ASN A 18 -6.75 -6.28 9.44
N ASP A 19 -7.81 -5.66 9.96
CA ASP A 19 -8.16 -4.28 9.60
C ASP A 19 -7.04 -3.28 9.92
N LEU A 20 -6.34 -3.46 11.04
CA LEU A 20 -5.21 -2.62 11.42
C LEU A 20 -4.04 -2.77 10.43
N GLU A 21 -3.69 -3.99 10.07
CA GLU A 21 -2.64 -4.28 9.09
C GLU A 21 -2.98 -3.69 7.71
N LYS A 22 -4.23 -3.82 7.26
CA LYS A 22 -4.71 -3.19 6.02
C LYS A 22 -4.55 -1.68 6.07
N ILE A 23 -4.88 -1.04 7.20
CA ILE A 23 -4.67 0.40 7.37
C ILE A 23 -3.18 0.75 7.34
N LEU A 24 -2.31 0.01 8.02
CA LEU A 24 -0.86 0.27 7.99
C LEU A 24 -0.29 0.16 6.57
N LEU A 25 -0.70 -0.85 5.81
CA LEU A 25 -0.33 -1.00 4.39
C LEU A 25 -0.84 0.16 3.54
N MET A 26 -2.07 0.63 3.77
CA MET A 26 -2.59 1.82 3.10
C MET A 26 -1.74 3.05 3.43
N LEU A 27 -1.38 3.28 4.70
CA LEU A 27 -0.57 4.42 5.11
C LEU A 27 0.83 4.39 4.48
N ILE A 28 1.47 3.23 4.41
CA ILE A 28 2.75 3.04 3.71
C ILE A 28 2.60 3.39 2.23
N ALA A 29 1.53 2.94 1.58
CA ALA A 29 1.25 3.25 0.17
C ALA A 29 0.99 4.76 -0.06
N LEU A 30 0.30 5.43 0.86
CA LEU A 30 0.10 6.87 0.76
C LEU A 30 1.42 7.62 0.95
N CYS A 31 2.26 7.23 1.91
CA CYS A 31 3.60 7.81 2.06
C CYS A 31 4.46 7.58 0.82
N SER A 32 4.38 6.41 0.18
CA SER A 32 5.17 6.13 -1.02
C SER A 32 4.69 6.89 -2.25
N LEU A 33 3.43 7.36 -2.27
CA LEU A 33 2.85 8.19 -3.33
C LEU A 33 3.07 9.69 -3.13
N GLU A 34 3.53 10.13 -1.95
CA GLU A 34 3.87 11.51 -1.67
C GLU A 34 4.92 12.00 -2.70
N GLY A 35 4.58 13.06 -3.44
CA GLY A 35 5.45 13.63 -4.49
C GLY A 35 5.46 12.87 -5.83
N ARG A 36 4.70 11.76 -5.95
CA ARG A 36 4.52 11.01 -7.21
C ARG A 36 3.14 11.24 -7.86
N LEU A 37 2.10 11.58 -7.09
CA LEU A 37 0.87 12.15 -7.64
C LEU A 37 1.16 13.58 -8.13
N SER A 38 0.59 13.99 -9.27
CA SER A 38 0.81 15.29 -9.93
C SER A 38 0.82 16.48 -8.95
N ASP A 39 1.66 17.50 -9.21
CA ASP A 39 1.94 18.83 -8.58
C ASP A 39 1.58 19.13 -7.10
N LYS A 40 0.59 18.46 -6.54
CA LYS A 40 0.16 18.47 -5.14
C LYS A 40 1.04 17.53 -4.32
N ARG A 41 2.18 18.06 -3.89
CA ARG A 41 2.87 17.51 -2.72
C ARG A 41 1.95 17.63 -1.51
N TYR A 42 1.58 16.50 -0.93
CA TYR A 42 0.94 16.43 0.38
C TYR A 42 1.90 15.78 1.35
N ALA A 43 1.94 16.21 2.61
CA ALA A 43 2.81 15.62 3.61
C ALA A 43 2.01 14.92 4.70
N LEU A 44 2.22 13.63 4.91
CA LEU A 44 1.59 12.88 6.00
C LEU A 44 2.38 13.00 7.32
N ARG A 45 2.56 14.24 7.79
CA ARG A 45 3.29 14.53 9.04
C ARG A 45 2.71 13.77 10.24
N GLY A 46 3.57 13.15 11.03
CA GLY A 46 3.20 12.43 12.25
C GLY A 46 2.75 10.98 12.01
N ILE A 47 2.82 10.47 10.77
CA ILE A 47 2.65 9.03 10.51
C ILE A 47 3.78 8.22 11.12
N GLU A 48 4.99 8.78 11.17
CA GLU A 48 6.15 8.16 11.80
C GLU A 48 5.86 7.77 13.27
N ASN A 49 5.10 8.58 14.00
CA ASN A 49 4.70 8.27 15.37
C ASN A 49 3.71 7.09 15.43
N ILE A 50 2.80 6.99 14.45
CA ILE A 50 1.86 5.86 14.32
C ILE A 50 2.66 4.59 14.09
N PHE A 51 3.66 4.64 13.20
CA PHE A 51 4.52 3.48 12.93
C PHE A 51 5.30 3.04 14.16
N SER A 52 5.89 3.97 14.91
CA SER A 52 6.57 3.63 16.18
C SER A 52 5.62 3.00 17.21
N GLN A 53 4.34 3.39 17.25
CA GLN A 53 3.36 2.79 18.17
C GLN A 53 2.86 1.42 17.71
N LYS A 54 3.07 1.06 16.44
CA LYS A 54 2.58 -0.15 15.78
C LYS A 54 3.70 -1.06 15.29
N GLU A 55 4.85 -1.02 15.97
CA GLU A 55 6.00 -1.85 15.62
C GLU A 55 5.69 -3.35 15.66
N ILE A 56 4.81 -3.82 16.55
CA ILE A 56 4.44 -5.24 16.61
C ILE A 56 3.78 -5.68 15.30
N GLU A 57 2.78 -4.93 14.83
CA GLU A 57 2.06 -5.22 13.61
C GLU A 57 2.95 -5.02 12.36
N LEU A 58 3.80 -3.99 12.38
CA LEU A 58 4.75 -3.74 11.28
C LEU A 58 5.83 -4.83 11.20
N ASN A 59 6.35 -5.31 12.33
CA ASN A 59 7.29 -6.43 12.37
C ASN A 59 6.64 -7.73 11.87
N ALA A 60 5.34 -7.93 12.13
CA ALA A 60 4.60 -9.08 11.61
C ALA A 60 4.41 -9.00 10.07
N LEU A 61 4.17 -7.80 9.53
CA LEU A 61 4.12 -7.57 8.08
C LEU A 61 5.50 -7.75 7.43
N GLU A 62 6.56 -7.29 8.08
CA GLU A 62 7.94 -7.46 7.65
C GLU A 62 8.38 -8.93 7.65
N THR A 63 8.09 -9.67 8.72
CA THR A 63 8.40 -11.10 8.85
C THR A 63 7.71 -11.93 7.76
N ARG A 64 6.51 -11.51 7.32
CA ARG A 64 5.79 -12.12 6.19
C ARG A 64 6.32 -11.68 4.81
N GLY A 65 7.32 -10.80 4.77
CA GLY A 65 7.93 -10.31 3.53
C GLY A 65 7.03 -9.36 2.73
N ILE A 66 6.03 -8.73 3.37
CA ILE A 66 5.10 -7.80 2.71
C ILE A 66 5.73 -6.40 2.60
N ILE A 67 6.40 -5.99 3.68
CA ILE A 67 7.11 -4.72 3.78
C ILE A 67 8.58 -4.97 4.16
N LYS A 68 9.40 -3.94 4.03
CA LYS A 68 10.78 -3.89 4.50
C LYS A 68 10.93 -2.70 5.43
N ARG A 69 11.73 -2.87 6.47
CA ARG A 69 12.16 -1.79 7.37
C ARG A 69 13.51 -1.25 6.90
N GLU A 70 13.62 0.07 6.86
CA GLU A 70 14.88 0.79 6.69
C GLU A 70 15.10 1.67 7.91
N GLU A 71 16.27 1.57 8.52
CA GLU A 71 16.63 2.43 9.66
C GLU A 71 17.46 3.61 9.18
N GLN A 72 16.93 4.83 9.35
CA GLN A 72 17.65 6.07 9.08
C GLN A 72 17.60 6.99 10.28
N ALA A 73 18.77 7.42 10.77
CA ALA A 73 18.90 8.42 11.83
C ALA A 73 17.98 8.17 13.06
N ALA A 74 17.97 6.94 13.57
CA ALA A 74 17.15 6.47 14.69
C ALA A 74 15.62 6.48 14.47
N LYS A 75 15.16 6.57 13.20
CA LYS A 75 13.76 6.37 12.82
C LYS A 75 13.65 5.20 11.85
N ALA A 76 12.72 4.31 12.13
CA ALA A 76 12.32 3.26 11.21
C ALA A 76 11.38 3.85 10.14
N THR A 77 11.73 3.64 8.89
CA THR A 77 10.84 3.87 7.74
C THR A 77 10.45 2.52 7.15
N TYR A 78 9.26 2.45 6.57
CA TYR A 78 8.71 1.22 6.01
C TYR A 78 8.38 1.43 4.54
N SER A 79 8.73 0.46 3.71
CA SER A 79 8.44 0.43 2.28
C SER A 79 7.92 -0.94 1.88
N PHE A 80 7.23 -1.05 0.75
CA PHE A 80 6.78 -2.36 0.26
C PHE A 80 7.98 -3.20 -0.19
N ALA A 81 7.96 -4.49 0.16
CA ALA A 81 8.98 -5.43 -0.33
C ALA A 81 8.89 -5.66 -1.85
N SER A 82 7.71 -5.40 -2.43
CA SER A 82 7.37 -5.59 -3.83
C SER A 82 6.57 -4.41 -4.37
N SER A 83 7.04 -3.81 -5.47
CA SER A 83 6.32 -2.72 -6.16
C SER A 83 4.97 -3.19 -6.73
N LEU A 84 4.81 -4.48 -7.00
CA LEU A 84 3.51 -5.05 -7.41
C LEU A 84 2.51 -5.07 -6.25
N MET A 85 2.97 -5.37 -5.02
CA MET A 85 2.12 -5.30 -3.82
C MET A 85 1.74 -3.86 -3.53
N GLU A 86 2.69 -2.92 -3.64
CA GLU A 86 2.42 -1.49 -3.54
C GLU A 86 1.34 -1.07 -4.53
N TRP A 87 1.51 -1.39 -5.82
CA TRP A 87 0.51 -1.11 -6.86
C TRP A 87 -0.86 -1.71 -6.52
N TRP A 88 -0.89 -2.95 -6.03
CA TRP A 88 -2.13 -3.63 -5.68
C TRP A 88 -2.85 -2.92 -4.52
N VAL A 89 -2.12 -2.51 -3.47
CA VAL A 89 -2.69 -1.73 -2.36
C VAL A 89 -3.20 -0.37 -2.84
N VAL A 90 -2.45 0.32 -3.70
CA VAL A 90 -2.89 1.59 -4.30
C VAL A 90 -4.16 1.39 -5.14
N LYS A 91 -4.26 0.29 -5.90
CA LYS A 91 -5.48 -0.06 -6.63
C LYS A 91 -6.67 -0.33 -5.71
N ASN A 92 -6.45 -0.97 -4.56
CA ASN A 92 -7.49 -1.16 -3.56
C ASN A 92 -7.97 0.16 -2.95
N ILE A 93 -7.05 1.11 -2.70
CA ILE A 93 -7.42 2.47 -2.30
C ILE A 93 -8.25 3.11 -3.40
N GLN A 94 -7.78 3.08 -4.65
CA GLN A 94 -8.42 3.70 -5.81
C GLN A 94 -9.84 3.17 -6.09
N ASN A 95 -10.06 1.88 -5.85
CA ASN A 95 -11.32 1.20 -6.13
C ASN A 95 -12.28 1.15 -4.92
N SER A 96 -11.85 1.62 -3.75
CA SER A 96 -12.73 1.70 -2.59
C SER A 96 -13.82 2.77 -2.75
N THR A 97 -14.92 2.56 -2.06
CA THR A 97 -16.11 3.42 -2.02
C THR A 97 -16.06 4.38 -0.83
N GLU A 98 -16.87 5.44 -0.86
CA GLU A 98 -17.01 6.34 0.30
C GLU A 98 -17.51 5.57 1.53
N THR A 99 -18.40 4.58 1.36
CA THR A 99 -18.86 3.72 2.47
C THR A 99 -17.72 2.95 3.12
N GLU A 100 -16.90 2.24 2.33
CA GLU A 100 -15.73 1.50 2.85
C GLU A 100 -14.72 2.45 3.52
N LEU A 101 -14.57 3.67 3.00
CA LEU A 101 -13.71 4.68 3.62
C LEU A 101 -14.25 5.14 4.98
N GLN A 102 -15.56 5.30 5.12
CA GLN A 102 -16.22 5.65 6.39
C GLN A 102 -16.16 4.51 7.41
N GLU A 103 -16.27 3.25 6.98
CA GLU A 103 -16.06 2.10 7.85
C GLU A 103 -14.64 2.05 8.40
N ARG A 104 -13.65 2.28 7.53
CA ARG A 104 -12.22 2.39 7.90
C ARG A 104 -11.92 3.60 8.79
N GLN A 105 -12.77 4.64 8.77
CA GLN A 105 -12.59 5.82 9.63
C GLN A 105 -12.55 5.47 11.12
N LYS A 106 -13.32 4.48 11.56
CA LYS A 106 -13.27 4.02 12.96
C LYS A 106 -11.89 3.50 13.32
N VAL A 107 -11.25 2.76 12.42
CA VAL A 107 -9.89 2.23 12.60
C VAL A 107 -8.87 3.37 12.54
N PHE A 108 -9.01 4.33 11.63
CA PHE A 108 -8.14 5.51 11.62
C PHE A 108 -8.19 6.27 12.95
N LEU A 109 -9.37 6.54 13.48
CA LEU A 109 -9.52 7.28 14.74
C LEU A 109 -8.94 6.55 15.96
N ASN A 110 -8.79 5.23 15.88
CA ASN A 110 -8.10 4.43 16.91
C ASN A 110 -6.56 4.51 16.79
N LEU A 111 -6.03 5.02 15.68
CA LEU A 111 -4.60 5.05 15.36
C LEU A 111 -4.03 6.46 15.30
N MET A 112 -4.87 7.44 15.01
CA MET A 112 -4.42 8.81 14.78
C MET A 112 -5.48 9.81 15.23
N SER A 113 -5.06 11.06 15.42
CA SER A 113 -5.98 12.14 15.75
C SER A 113 -7.03 12.33 14.66
N HIS A 114 -8.19 12.88 15.03
CA HIS A 114 -9.26 13.20 14.08
C HIS A 114 -8.77 14.02 12.87
N LYS A 115 -7.88 15.00 13.12
CA LYS A 115 -7.27 15.82 12.08
C LYS A 115 -6.40 15.00 11.11
N GLN A 116 -5.66 14.03 11.61
CA GLN A 116 -4.86 13.13 10.76
C GLN A 116 -5.77 12.19 9.96
N ALA A 117 -6.83 11.65 10.58
CA ALA A 117 -7.79 10.77 9.91
C ALA A 117 -8.49 11.49 8.75
N GLU A 118 -8.94 12.73 8.94
CA GLU A 118 -9.52 13.54 7.86
C GLU A 118 -8.50 13.84 6.76
N LYS A 119 -7.24 14.11 7.11
CA LYS A 119 -6.17 14.31 6.11
C LYS A 119 -5.95 13.05 5.25
N VAL A 120 -5.94 11.86 5.86
CA VAL A 120 -5.84 10.58 5.14
C VAL A 120 -7.02 10.41 4.19
N LYS A 121 -8.26 10.73 4.64
CA LYS A 121 -9.45 10.68 3.79
C LYS A 121 -9.36 11.64 2.60
N ASP A 122 -8.88 12.85 2.82
CA ASP A 122 -8.71 13.84 1.75
C ASP A 122 -7.69 13.39 0.70
N ILE A 123 -6.61 12.74 1.13
CA ILE A 123 -5.62 12.15 0.21
C ILE A 123 -6.22 10.97 -0.57
N ILE A 124 -6.98 10.10 0.09
CA ILE A 124 -7.67 8.98 -0.59
C ILE A 124 -8.65 9.53 -1.64
N ARG A 125 -9.41 10.58 -1.32
CA ARG A 125 -10.29 11.26 -2.27
C ARG A 125 -9.52 11.95 -3.39
N LEU A 126 -8.31 12.46 -3.15
CA LEU A 126 -7.44 12.97 -4.20
C LEU A 126 -7.03 11.86 -5.17
N ILE A 127 -6.65 10.69 -4.66
CA ILE A 127 -6.33 9.51 -5.47
C ILE A 127 -7.56 9.09 -6.31
N TRP A 128 -8.77 9.16 -5.75
CA TRP A 128 -10.00 8.89 -6.51
C TRP A 128 -10.31 9.92 -7.60
N LYS A 129 -9.81 11.14 -7.50
CA LYS A 129 -9.96 12.16 -8.55
C LYS A 129 -8.91 12.02 -9.64
N ASN A 130 -7.72 11.54 -9.28
CA ASN A 130 -6.58 11.37 -10.18
C ASN A 130 -6.40 9.91 -10.62
N LYS A 131 -7.51 9.20 -10.89
CA LYS A 131 -7.49 7.75 -11.22
C LYS A 131 -6.60 7.40 -12.41
N ASP A 132 -6.44 8.33 -13.34
CA ASP A 132 -5.69 8.15 -14.57
C ASP A 132 -4.18 8.34 -14.39
N GLU A 133 -3.73 8.95 -13.28
CA GLU A 133 -2.32 9.17 -12.97
C GLU A 133 -1.67 8.00 -12.22
N VAL A 134 -2.46 7.22 -11.48
CA VAL A 134 -1.93 6.05 -10.76
C VAL A 134 -1.30 5.02 -11.71
N PRO A 135 -1.90 4.66 -12.86
CA PRO A 135 -1.27 3.77 -13.83
C PRO A 135 0.10 4.25 -14.34
N SER A 136 0.29 5.56 -14.57
CA SER A 136 1.56 6.09 -15.10
C SER A 136 2.70 6.01 -14.09
N ILE A 137 2.40 6.18 -12.79
CA ILE A 137 3.36 5.97 -11.68
C ILE A 137 3.94 4.54 -11.68
N PHE A 138 3.19 3.56 -12.19
CA PHE A 138 3.54 2.15 -12.17
C PHE A 138 3.73 1.55 -13.58
N GLU A 139 3.90 2.38 -14.62
CA GLU A 139 4.07 1.93 -16.01
C GLU A 139 5.21 0.92 -16.20
N GLY A 140 6.31 1.09 -15.46
CA GLY A 140 7.45 0.17 -15.49
C GLY A 140 7.07 -1.25 -15.05
N ILE A 141 6.13 -1.39 -14.12
CA ILE A 141 5.59 -2.68 -13.68
C ILE A 141 4.75 -3.30 -14.80
N GLY A 142 3.90 -2.50 -15.46
CA GLY A 142 3.08 -2.97 -16.59
C GLY A 142 3.91 -3.59 -17.72
N LYS A 143 5.05 -2.99 -18.04
CA LYS A 143 5.99 -3.50 -19.06
C LYS A 143 6.64 -4.83 -18.67
N VAL A 144 7.01 -4.98 -17.39
CA VAL A 144 7.59 -6.23 -16.86
C VAL A 144 6.56 -7.36 -16.89
N ILE A 145 5.32 -7.09 -16.46
CA ILE A 145 4.26 -8.10 -16.50
C ILE A 145 3.93 -8.50 -17.95
N ALA A 146 3.86 -7.54 -18.87
CA ALA A 146 3.58 -7.81 -20.29
C ALA A 146 4.68 -8.63 -21.00
N ALA A 147 5.93 -8.57 -20.51
CA ALA A 147 7.07 -9.27 -21.07
C ALA A 147 7.25 -10.72 -20.53
N ILE A 148 6.51 -11.13 -19.49
CA ILE A 148 6.65 -12.48 -18.92
C ILE A 148 5.95 -13.51 -19.84
N PRO A 149 6.69 -14.49 -20.40
CA PRO A 149 6.10 -15.50 -21.27
C PRO A 149 5.09 -16.36 -20.51
N LYS A 150 3.91 -16.60 -21.10
CA LYS A 150 2.80 -17.40 -20.52
C LYS A 150 3.19 -18.82 -20.06
N GLY A 151 4.36 -19.34 -20.46
CA GLY A 151 4.88 -20.67 -20.13
C GLY A 151 6.03 -20.73 -19.09
N ALA A 152 6.67 -19.61 -18.73
CA ALA A 152 7.86 -19.62 -17.85
C ALA A 152 7.54 -19.92 -16.36
N ILE A 153 6.28 -19.82 -15.97
CA ILE A 153 5.83 -19.85 -14.56
C ILE A 153 5.70 -21.28 -14.02
N LYS A 154 5.49 -22.28 -14.89
CA LYS A 154 5.41 -23.69 -14.47
C LYS A 154 6.76 -24.28 -14.05
N GLY A 155 7.89 -23.65 -14.42
CA GLY A 155 9.24 -24.15 -14.14
C GLY A 155 9.81 -23.76 -12.78
N ALA A 156 9.32 -22.68 -12.14
CA ALA A 156 9.92 -22.13 -10.92
C ALA A 156 9.36 -22.71 -9.61
N ILE A 157 8.36 -23.61 -9.67
CA ILE A 157 7.73 -24.25 -8.50
C ILE A 157 8.12 -25.75 -8.42
N LYS A 158 9.08 -26.18 -9.24
CA LYS A 158 9.73 -27.49 -9.12
C LYS A 158 11.24 -27.33 -9.23
N SER A 159 11.88 -26.96 -8.12
CA SER A 159 13.27 -27.33 -7.83
C SER A 159 13.40 -27.60 -6.34
#